data_AF-A0A017TBR2-F1
#
_entry.id   AF-A0A017TBR2-F1
#
_cell.length_a   1.000
_cell.length_b   1.000
_cell.length_c   1.000
_cell.angle_alpha   90.00
_cell.angle_beta   90.00
_cell.angle_gamma   90.00
#
_symmetry.space_group_name_H-M   'P 1'
#
loop_
_entity.id
_entity.type
_entity.pdbx_description
1 polymer ?
#
loop_
_entity_poly.entity_id
_entity_poly.type
_entity_poly.pdbx_seq_one_letter_code
_entity_poly.pdbx_strand_id
1 'polypeptide(L)'
;MTFEKDPSLGPDVASFYGDYKGTFRSENAQVRADFFSAAGILVAYVSFGRGVDKASVTDTYLGEIRTIASKLGFTDKFRLLFS
;
A
#
# COMPACT_ATOMS: atom_id res chain seq x y z
N MET A 1 1.18 13.97 2.11
CA MET A 1 1.04 12.49 2.04
C MET A 1 2.40 11.86 2.32
N THR A 2 2.44 10.69 2.94
CA THR A 2 3.71 10.14 3.45
C THR A 2 3.86 8.66 3.10
N PHE A 3 5.00 8.32 2.45
CA PHE A 3 5.42 6.94 2.22
C PHE A 3 6.64 6.65 3.09
N GLU A 4 6.44 5.85 4.13
CA GLU A 4 7.43 5.59 5.18
C GLU A 4 7.41 4.13 5.59
N LYS A 5 8.52 3.64 6.13
CA LYS A 5 8.55 2.32 6.74
C LYS A 5 7.86 2.37 8.10
N ASP A 6 6.69 1.76 8.19
CA ASP A 6 6.06 1.43 9.47
C ASP A 6 6.90 0.38 10.23
N PRO A 7 7.47 0.70 11.40
CA PRO A 7 8.31 -0.22 12.16
C PRO A 7 7.54 -1.41 12.76
N SER A 8 6.19 -1.34 12.81
CA SER A 8 5.35 -2.46 13.25
C SER A 8 5.19 -3.55 12.20
N LEU A 9 5.43 -3.22 10.92
CA LEU A 9 5.44 -4.16 9.81
C LEU A 9 6.89 -4.55 9.53
N GLY A 10 7.41 -5.44 10.37
CA GLY A 10 8.78 -5.91 10.37
C GLY A 10 9.00 -7.25 9.65
N PRO A 11 10.14 -7.93 9.91
CA PRO A 11 10.50 -9.22 9.29
C PRO A 11 9.45 -10.33 9.53
N ASP A 12 8.67 -10.24 10.62
CA ASP A 12 7.61 -11.21 10.92
C ASP A 12 6.51 -11.24 9.86
N VAL A 13 6.19 -10.08 9.28
CA VAL A 13 5.15 -9.96 8.24
C VAL A 13 5.70 -10.38 6.87
N ALA A 14 7.02 -10.26 6.69
CA ALA A 14 7.67 -10.62 5.43
C ALA A 14 7.58 -12.12 5.13
N SER A 15 7.51 -12.95 6.17
CA SER A 15 7.33 -14.41 6.06
C SER A 15 5.97 -14.80 5.45
N PHE A 16 4.94 -13.95 5.62
CA PHE A 16 3.58 -14.21 5.14
C PHE A 16 3.24 -13.46 3.85
N TYR A 17 3.78 -12.25 3.68
CA TYR A 17 3.36 -11.33 2.62
C TYR A 17 4.50 -10.93 1.65
N GLY A 18 5.75 -11.29 1.93
CA GLY A 18 6.94 -10.96 1.14
C GLY A 18 7.68 -9.71 1.64
N ASP A 19 8.69 -9.27 0.91
CA ASP A 19 9.56 -8.17 1.34
C ASP A 19 8.80 -6.85 1.47
N TYR A 20 8.65 -6.39 2.70
CA TYR A 20 8.02 -5.12 2.98
C TYR A 20 8.82 -3.94 2.41
N LYS A 21 8.15 -3.09 1.61
CA LYS A 21 8.75 -1.92 0.96
C LYS A 21 8.47 -0.62 1.70
N GLY A 22 7.31 -0.54 2.36
CA GLY A 22 6.87 0.65 3.09
C GLY A 22 5.35 0.75 3.13
N THR A 23 4.88 1.74 3.87
CA THR A 23 3.47 2.07 4.03
C THR A 23 3.23 3.47 3.50
N PHE A 24 2.21 3.60 2.65
CA PHE A 24 1.61 4.88 2.31
C PHE A 24 0.49 5.21 3.29
N ARG A 25 0.46 6.45 3.77
CA ARG A 25 -0.68 6.99 4.52
C ARG A 25 -1.13 8.31 3.89
N SER A 26 -2.45 8.43 3.66
CA SER A 26 -3.05 9.71 3.27
C SER A 26 -3.02 10.69 4.45
N GLU A 27 -3.07 12.00 4.15
CA GLU A 27 -2.87 13.07 5.14
C GLU A 27 -3.87 13.03 6.31
N ASN A 28 -5.07 12.55 6.06
CA ASN A 28 -6.13 12.44 7.08
C ASN A 28 -6.28 11.00 7.62
N ALA A 29 -5.30 10.11 7.38
CA ALA A 29 -5.37 8.69 7.70
C ALA A 29 -6.62 7.97 7.16
N GLN A 30 -7.20 8.49 6.08
CA GLN A 30 -8.36 7.91 5.41
C GLN A 30 -8.01 6.63 4.65
N VAL A 31 -6.79 6.57 4.12
CA VAL A 31 -6.24 5.42 3.40
C VAL A 31 -4.86 5.11 3.92
N ARG A 32 -4.64 3.82 4.19
CA ARG A 32 -3.33 3.24 4.46
C ARG A 32 -3.09 2.14 3.43
N ALA A 33 -1.97 2.17 2.74
CA ALA A 33 -1.57 1.10 1.82
C ALA A 33 -0.21 0.54 2.22
N ASP A 34 -0.17 -0.72 2.64
CA ASP A 34 1.06 -1.42 3.01
C ASP A 34 1.58 -2.20 1.80
N PHE A 35 2.82 -1.94 1.38
CA PHE A 35 3.41 -2.50 0.16
C PHE A 35 4.38 -3.63 0.47
N PHE A 36 4.17 -4.78 -0.16
CA PHE A 36 5.01 -5.97 -0.04
C PHE A 36 5.39 -6.48 -1.42
N SER A 37 6.65 -6.88 -1.63
CA SER A 37 7.04 -7.56 -2.87
C SER A 37 7.27 -9.04 -2.64
N ALA A 38 6.59 -9.88 -3.42
CA ALA A 38 6.78 -11.31 -3.42
C ALA A 38 6.86 -11.82 -4.86
N ALA A 39 7.85 -12.67 -5.16
CA ALA A 39 8.01 -13.29 -6.49
C ALA A 39 7.99 -12.29 -7.67
N GLY A 40 8.56 -11.08 -7.47
CA GLY A 40 8.62 -10.05 -8.52
C GLY A 40 7.32 -9.28 -8.75
N ILE A 41 6.30 -9.47 -7.90
CA ILE A 41 5.05 -8.70 -7.89
C ILE A 41 4.99 -7.85 -6.63
N LEU A 42 4.52 -6.61 -6.76
CA LEU A 42 4.22 -5.73 -5.65
C LEU A 42 2.72 -5.82 -5.30
N VAL A 43 2.43 -6.08 -4.05
CA VAL A 43 1.07 -6.15 -3.51
C VAL A 43 0.89 -5.00 -2.53
N ALA A 44 -0.11 -4.15 -2.77
CA ALA A 44 -0.54 -3.12 -1.82
C ALA A 44 -1.80 -3.59 -1.10
N TYR A 45 -1.70 -3.76 0.22
CA TYR A 45 -2.84 -4.00 1.10
C TYR A 45 -3.41 -2.65 1.53
N VAL A 46 -4.56 -2.30 0.96
CA VAL A 46 -5.22 -1.02 1.17
C VAL A 46 -6.28 -1.18 2.24
N SER A 47 -6.16 -0.42 3.32
CA SER A 47 -7.13 -0.31 4.40
C SER A 47 -7.65 1.12 4.50
N PHE A 48 -8.89 1.24 4.96
CA PHE A 48 -9.60 2.51 5.03
C PHE A 48 -9.88 2.90 6.48
N GLY A 49 -9.84 4.20 6.74
CA GLY A 49 -10.28 4.75 8.02
C GLY A 49 -11.74 4.40 8.32
N ARG A 50 -12.09 4.31 9.60
CA ARG A 50 -13.45 3.99 10.03
C ARG A 50 -14.43 5.09 9.58
N GLY A 51 -15.53 4.70 8.95
CA GLY A 51 -16.54 5.64 8.46
C GLY A 51 -16.19 6.32 7.12
N VAL A 52 -15.08 5.94 6.49
CA VAL A 52 -14.72 6.40 5.14
C VAL A 52 -15.44 5.53 4.11
N ASP A 53 -16.13 6.18 3.16
CA ASP A 53 -16.69 5.49 2.00
C ASP A 53 -15.58 5.05 1.04
N LYS A 54 -15.37 3.73 0.95
CA LYS A 54 -14.30 3.12 0.16
C LYS A 54 -14.35 3.57 -1.29
N ALA A 55 -15.54 3.67 -1.91
CA ALA A 55 -15.68 4.04 -3.31
C ALA A 55 -15.14 5.46 -3.57
N SER A 56 -15.50 6.40 -2.69
CA SER A 56 -15.12 7.81 -2.80
C SER A 56 -13.61 8.06 -2.66
N VAL A 57 -12.92 7.30 -1.80
CA VAL A 57 -11.47 7.50 -1.57
C VAL A 57 -10.59 6.60 -2.45
N THR A 58 -11.10 5.46 -2.91
CA THR A 58 -10.29 4.52 -3.72
C THR A 58 -9.80 5.20 -4.97
N ASP A 59 -10.66 5.88 -5.73
CA ASP A 59 -10.27 6.55 -6.97
C ASP A 59 -9.27 7.69 -6.74
N THR A 60 -9.46 8.46 -5.66
CA THR A 60 -8.56 9.56 -5.30
C THR A 60 -7.14 9.06 -5.03
N TYR A 61 -6.99 8.00 -4.22
CA TYR A 61 -5.67 7.54 -3.80
C TYR A 61 -5.09 6.43 -4.69
N LEU A 62 -5.87 5.84 -5.61
CA LEU A 62 -5.37 4.81 -6.54
C LEU A 62 -4.21 5.31 -7.38
N GLY A 63 -4.31 6.55 -7.88
CA GLY A 63 -3.28 7.18 -8.71
C GLY A 63 -1.96 7.34 -7.96
N GLU A 64 -2.02 7.75 -6.70
CA GLU A 64 -0.85 7.86 -5.82
C GLU A 64 -0.23 6.51 -5.53
N ILE A 65 -1.06 5.52 -5.16
CA ILE A 65 -0.61 4.15 -4.87
C ILE A 65 0.09 3.55 -6.11
N ARG A 66 -0.47 3.75 -7.31
CA ARG A 66 0.16 3.35 -8.59
C ARG A 66 1.46 4.10 -8.86
N THR A 67 1.51 5.39 -8.56
CA THR A 67 2.72 6.21 -8.70
C THR A 67 3.83 5.69 -7.79
N ILE A 68 3.51 5.30 -6.54
CA ILE A 68 4.46 4.68 -5.62
C ILE A 68 4.95 3.35 -6.16
N ALA A 69 4.03 2.48 -6.64
CA ALA A 69 4.40 1.21 -7.24
C ALA A 69 5.37 1.38 -8.43
N SER A 70 5.13 2.38 -9.29
CA SER A 70 6.02 2.71 -10.40
C SER A 70 7.39 3.23 -9.92
N LYS A 71 7.43 4.11 -8.92
CA LYS A 71 8.68 4.59 -8.29
C LYS A 71 9.50 3.46 -7.66
N LEU A 72 8.84 2.40 -7.19
CA LEU A 72 9.48 1.19 -6.66
C LEU A 72 9.92 0.20 -7.77
N GLY A 73 9.64 0.49 -9.04
CA GLY A 73 10.01 -0.35 -10.19
C GLY A 73 8.99 -1.42 -10.58
N PHE A 74 7.74 -1.32 -10.13
CA PHE A 74 6.69 -2.34 -10.32
C PHE A 74 5.52 -1.88 -11.20
N THR A 75 5.76 -1.00 -12.17
CA THR A 75 4.72 -0.36 -13.02
C THR A 75 3.67 -1.35 -13.57
N ASP A 76 4.10 -2.52 -14.05
CA ASP A 76 3.21 -3.54 -14.64
C ASP A 76 3.06 -4.81 -13.78
N LYS A 77 3.64 -4.82 -12.58
CA LYS A 77 3.65 -5.97 -11.67
C LYS A 77 3.07 -5.58 -10.32
N PHE A 78 1.87 -5.00 -10.36
CA PHE A 78 1.23 -4.40 -9.21
C PHE A 78 -0.18 -4.96 -8.98
N ARG A 79 -0.48 -5.34 -7.73
CA ARG A 79 -1.79 -5.83 -7.30
C ARG A 79 -2.28 -5.04 -6.09
N LEU A 80 -3.55 -4.64 -6.14
CA LEU A 80 -4.25 -4.00 -5.02
C LEU A 80 -5.13 -5.04 -4.33
N LEU A 81 -5.07 -5.09 -3.01
CA LEU A 81 -5.96 -5.87 -2.18
C LEU A 81 -6.64 -4.92 -1.19
N PHE A 82 -7.96 -4.81 -1.28
CA PHE A 82 -8.75 -3.97 -0.38
C PHE A 82 -9.19 -4.80 0.83
N SER A 83 -8.92 -4.30 2.04
CA SER A 83 -9.43 -4.85 3.30
C SER A 83 -10.68 -4.10 3.78
#